data_AF-A0A954FAC7-F1
#
_entry.id   AF-A0A954FAC7-F1
#
_cell.length_a   1.000
_cell.length_b   1.000
_cell.length_c   1.000
_cell.angle_alpha   90.00
_cell.angle_beta   90.00
_cell.angle_gamma   90.00
#
_symmetry.space_group_name_H-M   'P 1'
#
loop_
_entity.id
_entity.type
_entity.pdbx_description
1 polymer ?
#
loop_
_entity_poly.entity_id
_entity_poly.type
_entity_poly.pdbx_seq_one_letter_code
_entity_poly.pdbx_strand_id
1 'polypeptide(L)'
;MFTQTRFKRSFPFLLLCCGSLFLAGCGGGSEEQKQRADITVTVTHAGAPVTEAELRFMMDGKGEGAMGMLNEAGQTELSDVVLGSYIVTVTPPEGTPDNPIPKKDYPNIPQKYRSLKDTPLKADVKAGSNELTFDLKD
;
A
#
# COMPACT_ATOMS: atom_id res chain seq x y z
N MET A 1 16.46 64.75 56.81
CA MET A 1 16.93 65.67 55.74
C MET A 1 17.80 64.84 54.81
N PHE A 2 17.43 64.72 53.52
CA PHE A 2 18.14 64.06 52.39
C PHE A 2 18.40 62.52 52.49
N THR A 3 18.25 61.63 51.50
CA THR A 3 17.57 61.56 50.19
C THR A 3 17.56 60.08 49.76
N GLN A 4 16.52 59.65 49.03
CA GLN A 4 16.47 58.42 48.23
C GLN A 4 17.56 58.35 47.14
N THR A 5 18.01 57.16 46.75
CA THR A 5 18.39 56.73 45.36
C THR A 5 18.78 55.24 45.39
N ARG A 6 17.95 54.31 44.89
CA ARG A 6 17.74 53.82 43.50
C ARG A 6 18.71 52.73 43.02
N PHE A 7 18.10 51.66 42.47
CA PHE A 7 18.54 50.85 41.31
C PHE A 7 19.73 49.87 41.54
N LYS A 8 19.77 48.60 41.10
CA LYS A 8 19.04 47.79 40.11
C LYS A 8 19.14 46.29 40.48
N ARG A 9 18.06 45.56 40.18
CA ARG A 9 17.95 44.24 39.52
C ARG A 9 19.15 43.27 39.59
N SER A 10 18.90 42.06 40.09
CA SER A 10 19.00 40.83 39.28
C SER A 10 18.29 39.66 39.96
N PHE A 11 17.44 39.03 39.18
CA PHE A 11 16.35 38.13 39.51
C PHE A 11 16.87 36.67 39.66
N PRO A 12 16.33 35.87 40.58
CA PRO A 12 17.00 34.68 41.10
C PRO A 12 17.02 33.51 40.11
N PHE A 13 18.21 32.95 40.01
CA PHE A 13 18.59 31.63 39.56
C PHE A 13 17.80 30.54 40.31
N LEU A 14 17.65 29.38 39.67
CA LEU A 14 17.33 28.07 40.28
C LEU A 14 15.85 27.60 40.29
N LEU A 15 15.29 27.26 39.12
CA LEU A 15 14.29 26.17 39.01
C LEU A 15 14.05 25.78 37.53
N LEU A 16 14.96 25.01 36.94
CA LEU A 16 14.76 24.42 35.60
C LEU A 16 15.60 23.14 35.41
N CYS A 17 15.26 22.06 36.11
CA CYS A 17 15.85 20.73 35.92
C CYS A 17 14.83 19.64 36.26
N CYS A 18 14.01 19.21 35.28
CA CYS A 18 13.47 17.85 35.13
C CYS A 18 12.42 17.84 33.99
N GLY A 19 12.89 17.94 32.74
CA GLY A 19 12.00 18.00 31.58
C GLY A 19 12.63 17.44 30.32
N SER A 20 13.21 16.24 30.38
CA SER A 20 13.81 15.57 29.22
C SER A 20 13.81 14.04 29.32
N LEU A 21 12.63 13.41 29.38
CA LEU A 21 12.47 12.02 28.93
C LEU A 21 11.75 12.05 27.57
N PHE A 22 12.49 12.39 26.53
CA PHE A 22 12.03 12.28 25.16
C PHE A 22 12.84 11.17 24.47
N LEU A 23 12.10 10.12 24.05
CA LEU A 23 12.35 9.34 22.84
C LEU A 23 13.60 8.45 22.82
N ALA A 24 13.59 7.34 23.57
CA ALA A 24 14.31 6.14 23.11
C ALA A 24 13.41 5.44 22.09
N GLY A 25 13.87 5.44 20.83
CA GLY A 25 13.06 5.22 19.65
C GLY A 25 12.41 3.84 19.52
N CYS A 26 11.21 3.85 18.94
CA CYS A 26 10.70 2.73 18.16
C CYS A 26 11.47 2.73 16.82
N GLY A 27 12.71 2.24 16.87
CA GLY A 27 13.51 2.00 15.67
C GLY A 27 12.97 0.78 14.95
N GLY A 28 11.99 1.00 14.07
CA GLY A 28 11.53 0.01 13.10
C GLY A 28 12.76 -0.55 12.39
N GLY A 29 12.97 -1.86 12.56
CA GLY A 29 14.17 -2.57 12.15
C GLY A 29 14.50 -2.31 10.69
N SER A 30 15.80 -2.29 10.42
CA SER A 30 16.41 -2.31 9.10
C SER A 30 15.99 -3.58 8.34
N GLU A 31 14.78 -3.58 7.79
CA GLU A 31 14.52 -4.26 6.52
C GLU A 31 15.51 -3.63 5.54
N GLU A 32 16.42 -4.44 4.99
CA GLU A 32 17.21 -4.09 3.82
C GLU A 32 16.31 -3.29 2.87
N GLN A 33 16.63 -2.02 2.59
CA GLN A 33 15.69 -1.09 1.97
C GLN A 33 15.36 -1.57 0.55
N LYS A 34 14.35 -2.43 0.45
CA LYS A 34 13.90 -3.00 -0.81
C LYS A 34 13.44 -1.85 -1.69
N GLN A 35 13.94 -1.83 -2.91
CA GLN A 35 13.52 -0.84 -3.88
C GLN A 35 12.04 -1.03 -4.18
N ARG A 36 11.34 0.09 -4.36
CA ARG A 36 9.90 0.13 -4.61
C ARG A 36 9.59 1.03 -5.79
N ALA A 37 8.45 0.78 -6.42
CA ALA A 37 7.92 1.58 -7.51
C ALA A 37 6.40 1.70 -7.42
N ASP A 38 5.87 2.76 -8.03
CA ASP A 38 4.45 2.91 -8.27
C ASP A 38 4.10 2.27 -9.61
N ILE A 39 2.99 1.54 -9.64
CA ILE A 39 2.53 0.83 -10.83
C ILE A 39 1.06 1.16 -11.11
N THR A 40 0.74 1.35 -12.38
CA THR A 40 -0.63 1.49 -12.87
C THR A 40 -0.99 0.20 -13.61
N VAL A 41 -2.14 -0.37 -13.28
CA VAL A 41 -2.61 -1.61 -13.90
C VAL A 41 -3.96 -1.40 -14.56
N THR A 42 -4.10 -1.91 -15.78
CA THR A 42 -5.38 -1.99 -16.51
C THR A 42 -5.72 -3.47 -16.76
N VAL A 43 -6.96 -3.86 -16.51
CA VAL A 43 -7.46 -5.23 -16.73
C VAL A 43 -8.70 -5.19 -17.61
N THR A 44 -8.68 -6.04 -18.65
CA THR A 44 -9.79 -6.18 -19.61
C THR A 44 -10.17 -7.65 -19.77
N HIS A 45 -11.41 -7.93 -20.16
CA HIS A 45 -11.89 -9.26 -20.56
C HIS A 45 -12.77 -9.08 -21.79
N ALA A 46 -12.49 -9.84 -22.85
CA ALA A 46 -13.19 -9.74 -24.14
C ALA A 46 -13.29 -8.29 -24.70
N GLY A 47 -12.29 -7.45 -24.44
CA GLY A 47 -12.24 -6.05 -24.89
C GLY A 47 -13.02 -5.05 -24.02
N ALA A 48 -13.68 -5.50 -22.94
CA ALA A 48 -14.34 -4.64 -21.96
C ALA A 48 -13.49 -4.51 -20.68
N PRO A 49 -13.56 -3.38 -19.95
CA PRO A 49 -12.89 -3.24 -18.67
C PRO A 49 -13.45 -4.22 -17.63
N VAL A 50 -12.58 -4.83 -16.84
CA VAL A 50 -12.99 -5.68 -15.72
C VAL A 50 -13.29 -4.81 -14.51
N THR A 51 -14.56 -4.73 -14.13
CA THR A 51 -15.02 -3.99 -12.95
C THR A 51 -15.39 -4.94 -11.81
N GLU A 52 -15.56 -4.38 -10.60
CA GLU A 52 -15.91 -5.15 -9.39
C GLU A 52 -14.94 -6.31 -9.14
N ALA A 53 -13.64 -6.02 -9.20
CA ALA A 53 -12.59 -7.00 -8.99
C ALA A 53 -11.47 -6.45 -8.11
N GLU A 54 -10.92 -7.33 -7.27
CA GLU A 54 -9.68 -7.14 -6.55
C GLU A 54 -8.54 -7.74 -7.38
N LEU A 55 -7.50 -6.93 -7.60
CA LEU A 55 -6.25 -7.32 -8.22
C LEU A 55 -5.24 -7.61 -7.11
N ARG A 56 -4.58 -8.75 -7.18
CA ARG A 56 -3.56 -9.15 -6.20
C ARG A 56 -2.28 -9.59 -6.89
N PHE A 57 -1.17 -9.03 -6.44
CA PHE A 57 0.19 -9.37 -6.80
C PHE A 57 0.79 -10.16 -5.65
N MET A 58 1.30 -11.36 -5.91
CA MET A 58 2.00 -12.18 -4.92
C MET A 58 3.38 -12.58 -5.43
N MET A 59 4.43 -12.23 -4.69
CA MET A 59 5.78 -12.73 -4.96
C MET A 59 5.87 -14.19 -4.53
N ASP A 60 6.37 -15.04 -5.42
CA ASP A 60 6.57 -16.44 -5.10
C ASP A 60 7.61 -16.60 -3.99
N GLY A 61 7.27 -17.35 -2.94
CA GLY A 61 8.15 -17.69 -1.82
C GLY A 61 8.60 -16.56 -0.88
N LYS A 62 8.22 -15.29 -1.12
CA LYS A 62 8.72 -14.13 -0.35
C LYS A 62 7.72 -13.51 0.62
N GLY A 63 6.44 -13.88 0.54
CA GLY A 63 5.37 -13.32 1.38
C GLY A 63 5.06 -11.84 1.10
N GLU A 64 5.69 -11.25 0.06
CA GLU A 64 5.47 -9.88 -0.36
C GLU A 64 4.40 -9.81 -1.44
N GLY A 65 3.57 -8.77 -1.39
CA GLY A 65 2.47 -8.60 -2.32
C GLY A 65 1.94 -7.18 -2.32
N ALA A 66 1.11 -6.89 -3.31
CA ALA A 66 0.35 -5.66 -3.41
C ALA A 66 -1.07 -5.99 -3.87
N MET A 67 -2.03 -5.15 -3.52
CA MET A 67 -3.43 -5.41 -3.76
C MET A 67 -4.19 -4.12 -3.99
N GLY A 68 -5.13 -4.12 -4.92
CA GLY A 68 -5.96 -2.95 -5.21
C GLY A 68 -7.28 -3.33 -5.88
N MET A 69 -8.29 -2.51 -5.66
CA MET A 69 -9.58 -2.65 -6.32
C MET A 69 -9.55 -1.97 -7.69
N LEU A 70 -10.10 -2.65 -8.71
CA LEU A 70 -10.30 -2.07 -10.03
C LEU A 70 -11.48 -1.11 -10.01
N ASN A 71 -11.29 0.07 -10.61
CA ASN A 71 -12.35 1.06 -10.81
C ASN A 71 -13.24 0.72 -12.03
N GLU A 72 -14.17 1.61 -12.38
CA GLU A 72 -15.09 1.42 -13.52
C GLU A 72 -14.38 1.36 -14.89
N ALA A 73 -13.15 1.88 -14.98
CA ALA A 73 -12.30 1.76 -16.18
C ALA A 73 -11.47 0.47 -16.19
N GLY A 74 -11.62 -0.40 -15.19
CA GLY A 74 -10.82 -1.61 -15.02
C GLY A 74 -9.38 -1.32 -14.61
N GLN A 75 -9.15 -0.18 -13.94
CA GLN A 75 -7.82 0.30 -13.58
C GLN A 75 -7.61 0.39 -12.08
N THR A 76 -6.37 0.25 -11.64
CA THR A 76 -5.94 0.51 -10.26
C THR A 76 -4.49 1.00 -10.24
N GLU A 77 -4.15 1.81 -9.25
CA GLU A 77 -2.80 2.28 -8.99
C GLU A 77 -2.32 1.68 -7.68
N LEU A 78 -1.13 1.08 -7.68
CA LEU A 78 -0.51 0.50 -6.50
C LEU A 78 0.81 1.23 -6.24
N SER A 79 0.92 1.82 -5.04
CA SER A 79 2.13 2.51 -4.60
C SER A 79 3.03 1.59 -3.76
N ASP A 80 4.30 1.95 -3.67
CA ASP A 80 5.28 1.27 -2.79
C ASP A 80 5.43 -0.25 -3.08
N VAL A 81 5.22 -0.68 -4.32
CA VAL A 81 5.34 -2.09 -4.73
C VAL A 81 6.80 -2.48 -4.84
N VAL A 82 7.20 -3.56 -4.16
CA VAL A 82 8.58 -4.06 -4.18
C VAL A 82 8.98 -4.49 -5.60
N LEU A 83 10.20 -4.16 -6.02
CA LEU A 83 10.68 -4.60 -7.32
C LEU A 83 10.83 -6.12 -7.39
N GLY A 84 10.39 -6.71 -8.50
CA GLY A 84 10.57 -8.13 -8.79
C GLY A 84 9.38 -8.76 -9.52
N SER A 85 9.38 -10.10 -9.55
CA SER A 85 8.42 -10.87 -10.32
C SER A 85 7.26 -11.39 -9.45
N TYR A 86 6.05 -11.28 -9.98
CA TYR A 86 4.80 -11.57 -9.29
C TYR A 86 3.92 -12.53 -10.08
N ILE A 87 3.15 -13.33 -9.34
CA ILE A 87 1.94 -13.99 -9.82
C ILE A 87 0.77 -13.05 -9.58
N VAL A 88 -0.06 -12.85 -10.61
CA VAL A 88 -1.20 -11.93 -10.53
C VAL A 88 -2.51 -12.71 -10.56
N THR A 89 -3.41 -12.38 -9.63
CA THR A 89 -4.78 -12.89 -9.61
C THR A 89 -5.78 -11.75 -9.68
N VAL A 90 -6.90 -12.03 -10.33
CA VAL A 90 -8.05 -11.13 -10.40
C VAL A 90 -9.23 -11.89 -9.81
N THR A 91 -9.72 -11.43 -8.66
CA THR A 91 -10.78 -12.10 -7.90
C THR A 91 -11.95 -11.16 -7.71
N PRO A 92 -13.20 -11.67 -7.69
CA PRO A 92 -14.32 -10.86 -7.21
C PRO A 92 -14.09 -10.41 -5.76
N PRO A 93 -14.72 -9.32 -5.31
CA PRO A 93 -14.66 -8.89 -3.92
C PRO A 93 -15.25 -9.97 -3.01
N GLU A 94 -14.53 -10.31 -1.94
CA GLU A 94 -14.97 -11.26 -0.93
C GLU A 94 -15.63 -10.53 0.24
N GLY A 95 -16.79 -11.02 0.69
CA GLY A 95 -17.44 -10.52 1.88
C GLY A 95 -16.80 -11.06 3.15
N THR A 96 -16.88 -10.30 4.24
CA THR A 96 -16.49 -10.79 5.56
C THR A 96 -17.70 -11.34 6.30
N PRO A 97 -17.52 -12.13 7.39
CA PRO A 97 -18.64 -12.57 8.22
C PRO A 97 -19.50 -11.42 8.74
N ASP A 98 -18.86 -10.28 9.07
CA ASP A 98 -19.53 -9.07 9.58
C ASP A 98 -20.17 -8.22 8.47
N ASN A 99 -19.68 -8.32 7.24
CA ASN A 99 -20.22 -7.65 6.07
C ASN A 99 -20.30 -8.61 4.86
N PRO A 100 -21.30 -9.49 4.83
CA PRO A 100 -21.43 -10.48 3.77
C PRO A 100 -21.82 -9.80 2.46
N ILE A 101 -21.11 -10.13 1.39
CA ILE A 101 -21.46 -9.71 0.03
C ILE A 101 -22.36 -10.80 -0.56
N PRO A 102 -23.49 -10.44 -1.21
CA PRO A 102 -24.33 -11.41 -1.89
C PRO A 102 -23.53 -12.23 -2.90
N LYS A 103 -23.82 -13.54 -2.96
CA LYS A 103 -23.24 -14.40 -4.00
C LYS A 103 -23.78 -13.93 -5.36
N LYS A 104 -22.90 -13.34 -6.16
CA LYS A 104 -23.12 -12.88 -7.52
C LYS A 104 -22.16 -13.60 -8.45
N ASP A 105 -22.60 -13.89 -9.66
CA ASP A 105 -21.72 -14.40 -10.70
C ASP A 105 -20.93 -13.26 -11.35
N TYR A 106 -19.64 -13.50 -11.59
CA TYR A 106 -18.72 -12.55 -12.21
C TYR A 106 -18.20 -13.13 -13.53
N PRO A 107 -19.02 -13.15 -14.61
CA PRO A 107 -18.65 -13.76 -15.87
C PRO A 107 -17.47 -13.06 -16.56
N ASN A 108 -17.25 -11.78 -16.24
CA ASN A 108 -16.11 -10.97 -16.71
C ASN A 108 -14.77 -11.32 -16.03
N ILE A 109 -14.76 -12.25 -15.07
CA ILE A 109 -13.56 -12.71 -14.36
C ILE A 109 -13.47 -14.23 -14.49
N PRO A 110 -12.80 -14.78 -15.52
CA PRO A 110 -12.71 -16.23 -15.68
C PRO A 110 -12.07 -16.93 -14.47
N GLN A 111 -12.56 -18.11 -14.11
CA GLN A 111 -12.17 -18.83 -12.88
C GLN A 111 -10.67 -19.06 -12.76
N LYS A 112 -9.97 -19.32 -13.88
CA LYS A 112 -8.52 -19.58 -13.88
C LYS A 112 -7.69 -18.40 -13.35
N TYR A 113 -8.17 -17.17 -13.47
CA TYR A 113 -7.46 -15.98 -12.97
C TYR A 113 -7.67 -15.72 -11.48
N ARG A 114 -8.63 -16.43 -10.86
CA ARG A 114 -9.00 -16.26 -9.45
C ARG A 114 -8.12 -17.07 -8.49
N SER A 115 -7.21 -17.88 -9.03
CA SER A 115 -6.38 -18.84 -8.28
C SER A 115 -4.91 -18.60 -8.58
N LEU A 116 -4.07 -18.53 -7.53
CA LEU A 116 -2.61 -18.41 -7.66
C LEU A 116 -1.98 -19.58 -8.41
N LYS A 117 -2.64 -20.75 -8.38
CA LYS A 117 -2.15 -21.98 -9.01
C LYS A 117 -2.44 -22.03 -10.50
N ASP A 118 -3.59 -21.50 -10.91
CA ASP A 118 -4.13 -21.69 -12.27
C ASP A 118 -3.94 -20.45 -13.15
N THR A 119 -3.70 -19.28 -12.53
CA THR A 119 -3.53 -18.04 -13.26
C THR A 119 -2.25 -18.06 -14.10
N PRO A 120 -2.34 -17.75 -15.41
CA PRO A 120 -1.16 -17.57 -16.24
C PRO A 120 -0.56 -16.16 -16.10
N LEU A 121 -1.20 -15.24 -15.36
CA LEU A 121 -0.78 -13.85 -15.28
C LEU A 121 0.50 -13.72 -14.45
N LYS A 122 1.50 -13.08 -15.06
CA LYS A 122 2.78 -12.74 -14.44
C LYS A 122 3.04 -11.26 -14.66
N ALA A 123 3.65 -10.63 -13.66
CA ALA A 123 4.13 -9.26 -13.75
C ALA A 123 5.58 -9.17 -13.33
N ASP A 124 6.31 -8.23 -13.90
CA ASP A 124 7.66 -7.88 -13.48
C ASP A 124 7.69 -6.37 -13.19
N VAL A 125 7.85 -6.03 -11.92
CA VAL A 125 7.87 -4.64 -11.44
C VAL A 125 9.31 -4.16 -11.40
N LYS A 126 9.59 -3.10 -12.16
CA LYS A 126 10.93 -2.52 -12.32
C LYS A 126 10.98 -1.12 -11.70
N ALA A 127 12.20 -0.60 -11.53
CA ALA A 127 12.37 0.76 -11.06
C ALA A 127 11.75 1.77 -12.05
N GLY A 128 11.14 2.83 -11.52
CA GLY A 128 10.48 3.87 -12.31
C GLY A 128 8.98 3.62 -12.49
N SER A 129 8.39 4.21 -13.53
CA SER A 129 6.95 4.04 -13.84
C SER A 129 6.71 2.70 -14.52
N ASN A 130 5.72 1.95 -14.05
CA ASN A 130 5.29 0.69 -14.67
C ASN A 130 3.81 0.80 -15.05
N GLU A 131 3.52 0.64 -16.34
CA GLU A 131 2.15 0.51 -16.85
C GLU A 131 1.93 -0.94 -17.29
N LEU A 132 1.10 -1.66 -16.56
CA LEU A 132 0.83 -3.08 -16.80
C LEU A 132 -0.59 -3.24 -17.35
N THR A 133 -0.74 -4.03 -18.42
CA THR A 133 -2.06 -4.34 -19.00
C THR A 133 -2.26 -5.85 -19.03
N PHE A 134 -3.38 -6.30 -18.48
CA PHE A 134 -3.80 -7.70 -18.50
C PHE A 134 -5.09 -7.86 -19.29
N ASP A 135 -5.08 -8.77 -20.26
CA ASP A 135 -6.24 -9.14 -21.06
C ASP A 135 -6.62 -10.58 -20.70
N LEU A 136 -7.70 -10.71 -19.94
CA LEU A 136 -8.23 -11.98 -19.50
C LEU A 136 -8.84 -12.69 -20.72
N LYS A 137 -8.25 -13.82 -21.08
CA LYS A 137 -8.77 -14.74 -22.09
C LYS A 137 -9.46 -15.92 -21.45
N ASP A 138 -10.53 -16.44 -22.05
CA ASP A 138 -11.21 -17.67 -21.59
C ASP A 138 -10.31 -18.91 -21.68
#